data_AF-A0AAW0WEA3-F1
#
_entry.id   AF-A0AAW0WEA3-F1
#
_cell.length_a   1.000
_cell.length_b   1.000
_cell.length_c   1.000
_cell.angle_alpha   90.00
_cell.angle_beta   90.00
_cell.angle_gamma   90.00
#
_symmetry.space_group_name_H-M   'P 1'
#
loop_
_entity.id
_entity.type
_entity.pdbx_description
1 polymer ?
#
loop_
_entity_poly.entity_id
_entity_poly.type
_entity_poly.pdbx_seq_one_letter_code
_entity_poly.pdbx_strand_id
1 'polypeptide(L)'
;MESNGNNAGFNMETIRSANGDKRQDQILLQPFTYVLQVPGKMIRGKLAQAFNYWMRIPEDKLMAISEVIHMLHNASLLIDDIEDSSVLRRGIPVAHSIYGVASTINSANYVYFLGLEKVLALSHPKVPPHPMKAGNGVVMMIIFSTGNYSILRAAA
;
A
#
# COMPACT_ATOMS: atom_id res chain seq x y z
N MET A 1 -6.56 -5.45 35.43
CA MET A 1 -5.88 -4.39 34.64
C MET A 1 -6.16 -4.69 33.19
N GLU A 2 -7.21 -4.05 32.66
CA GLU A 2 -7.63 -4.21 31.28
C GLU A 2 -6.53 -3.73 30.34
N SER A 3 -6.11 -4.63 29.43
CA SER A 3 -5.21 -4.32 28.34
C SER A 3 -5.91 -3.35 27.41
N ASN A 4 -5.55 -2.07 27.48
CA ASN A 4 -6.03 -1.06 26.55
C ASN A 4 -5.60 -1.48 25.15
N GLY A 5 -6.56 -1.97 24.37
CA GLY A 5 -6.40 -2.24 22.95
C GLY A 5 -6.17 -0.92 22.25
N ASN A 6 -4.90 -0.53 22.11
CA ASN A 6 -4.51 0.54 21.23
C ASN A 6 -4.82 0.08 19.81
N ASN A 7 -6.01 0.46 19.37
CA ASN A 7 -6.45 0.48 18.01
C ASN A 7 -5.37 1.26 17.23
N ALA A 8 -4.42 0.55 16.64
CA ALA A 8 -3.46 1.10 15.71
C ALA A 8 -4.24 1.45 14.45
N GLY A 9 -4.99 2.55 14.53
CA GLY A 9 -5.60 3.21 13.40
C GLY A 9 -4.49 3.44 12.38
N PHE A 10 -4.68 2.85 11.22
CA PHE A 10 -3.74 2.97 10.12
C PHE A 10 -3.55 4.46 9.81
N ASN A 11 -2.34 4.99 9.95
CA ASN A 11 -2.11 6.41 9.75
C ASN A 11 -2.11 6.72 8.25
N MET A 12 -3.16 7.36 7.74
CA MET A 12 -3.25 7.68 6.33
C MET A 12 -2.22 8.70 5.86
N GLU A 13 -1.65 9.49 6.77
CA GLU A 13 -0.58 10.44 6.46
C GLU A 13 0.75 9.74 6.16
N THR A 14 0.92 8.48 6.55
CA THR A 14 2.17 7.75 6.32
C THR A 14 2.21 7.01 4.99
N ILE A 15 1.08 6.87 4.27
CA ILE A 15 1.06 6.41 2.87
C ILE A 15 1.04 7.61 1.94
N ARG A 16 2.19 8.24 1.79
CA ARG A 16 2.45 9.23 0.74
C ARG A 16 3.88 9.10 0.32
N SER A 17 4.18 9.44 -0.93
CA SER A 17 5.58 9.52 -1.33
C SER A 17 6.24 10.68 -0.58
N ALA A 18 7.48 10.47 -0.12
CA ALA A 18 8.24 11.51 0.58
C ALA A 18 8.44 12.79 -0.27
N ASN A 19 8.36 12.67 -1.60
CA ASN A 19 8.62 13.76 -2.55
C ASN A 19 7.49 13.96 -3.58
N GLY A 20 6.34 13.31 -3.39
CA GLY A 20 5.22 13.36 -4.34
C GLY A 20 4.30 14.57 -4.15
N ASP A 21 3.52 14.90 -5.18
CA ASP A 21 2.42 15.86 -5.04
C ASP A 21 1.28 15.23 -4.22
N LYS A 22 0.98 15.81 -3.06
CA LYS A 22 -0.07 15.36 -2.13
C LYS A 22 -1.44 15.23 -2.80
N ARG A 23 -1.76 16.10 -3.75
CA ARG A 23 -3.04 16.04 -4.47
C ARG A 23 -3.09 14.81 -5.38
N GLN A 24 -1.98 14.51 -6.03
CA GLN A 24 -1.85 13.37 -6.93
C GLN A 24 -1.87 12.06 -6.14
N ASP A 25 -1.17 12.02 -5.00
CA ASP A 25 -1.24 10.90 -4.04
C ASP A 25 -2.67 10.66 -3.58
N GLN A 26 -3.41 11.72 -3.23
CA GLN A 26 -4.79 11.59 -2.79
C GLN A 26 -5.70 10.96 -3.86
N ILE A 27 -5.49 11.30 -5.14
CA ILE A 27 -6.23 10.72 -6.26
C ILE A 27 -5.85 9.24 -6.46
N LEU A 28 -4.54 8.95 -6.50
CA LEU A 28 -4.04 7.59 -6.73
C LEU A 28 -4.42 6.63 -5.60
N LEU A 29 -4.55 7.13 -4.38
CA LEU A 29 -4.84 6.30 -3.19
C LEU A 29 -6.33 6.14 -2.90
N GLN A 30 -7.24 6.67 -3.72
CA GLN A 30 -8.68 6.52 -3.46
C GLN A 30 -9.14 5.05 -3.38
N PRO A 31 -8.81 4.15 -4.34
CA PRO A 31 -9.21 2.75 -4.25
C PRO A 31 -8.64 2.04 -3.02
N PHE A 32 -7.39 2.35 -2.67
CA PHE A 32 -6.75 1.79 -1.49
C PHE A 32 -7.38 2.27 -0.18
N THR A 33 -7.65 3.57 -0.07
CA THR A 33 -8.31 4.16 1.10
C THR A 33 -9.71 3.58 1.30
N TYR A 34 -10.42 3.30 0.21
CA TYR A 34 -11.73 2.64 0.25
C TYR A 34 -11.67 1.25 0.89
N VAL A 35 -10.72 0.40 0.48
CA VAL A 35 -10.58 -0.95 1.08
C VAL A 35 -10.24 -0.90 2.57
N LEU A 36 -9.49 0.12 3.00
CA LEU A 36 -9.16 0.31 4.41
C LEU A 36 -10.37 0.67 5.29
N GLN A 37 -11.47 1.16 4.71
CA GLN A 37 -12.69 1.46 5.47
C GLN A 37 -13.30 0.20 6.10
N VAL A 38 -12.99 -0.99 5.57
CA VAL A 38 -13.48 -2.23 6.15
C VAL A 38 -12.44 -2.81 7.10
N PRO A 39 -12.73 -2.85 8.42
CA PRO A 39 -11.77 -3.36 9.39
C PRO A 39 -11.44 -4.83 9.13
N GLY A 40 -10.14 -5.14 9.11
CA GLY A 40 -9.63 -6.51 9.04
C GLY A 40 -9.46 -7.13 10.42
N LYS A 41 -9.22 -8.44 10.46
CA LYS A 41 -8.96 -9.17 11.73
C LYS A 41 -7.58 -8.88 12.34
N MET A 42 -6.72 -8.12 11.64
CA MET A 42 -5.37 -7.72 12.09
C MET A 42 -4.47 -8.90 12.55
N ILE A 43 -4.71 -10.10 12.03
CA ILE A 43 -4.00 -11.33 12.45
C ILE A 43 -2.50 -11.21 12.21
N ARG A 44 -2.09 -10.60 11.08
CA ARG A 44 -0.67 -10.43 10.71
C ARG A 44 0.09 -9.55 11.70
N GLY A 45 -0.52 -8.46 12.16
CA GLY A 45 0.09 -7.58 13.17
C GLY A 45 0.27 -8.29 14.51
N LYS A 46 -0.76 -9.03 14.96
CA LYS A 46 -0.67 -9.84 16.18
C LYS A 46 0.41 -10.91 16.09
N LEU A 47 0.54 -11.55 14.93
CA LEU A 47 1.57 -12.56 14.69
C LEU A 47 2.98 -11.94 14.72
N ALA A 48 3.18 -10.77 14.09
CA ALA A 48 4.45 -10.05 14.13
C ALA A 48 4.84 -9.68 15.57
N GLN A 49 3.89 -9.19 16.36
CA GLN A 49 4.11 -8.89 17.79
C GLN A 49 4.45 -10.15 18.59
N ALA A 50 3.75 -11.27 18.36
CA ALA A 50 4.04 -12.53 19.02
C ALA A 50 5.46 -13.03 18.70
N PHE A 51 5.87 -12.99 17.44
CA PHE A 51 7.24 -13.35 17.07
C PHE A 51 8.29 -12.41 17.66
N ASN A 52 7.93 -11.14 17.89
CA ASN A 52 8.85 -10.19 18.49
C ASN A 52 9.27 -10.55 19.92
N TYR A 53 8.51 -11.40 20.62
CA TYR A 53 8.91 -11.94 21.92
C TYR A 53 10.29 -12.62 21.87
N TRP A 54 10.56 -13.38 20.80
CA TRP A 54 11.84 -14.03 20.59
C TRP A 54 12.86 -13.14 19.89
N MET A 55 12.41 -12.36 18.89
CA MET A 55 13.32 -11.59 18.04
C MET A 55 13.84 -10.30 18.67
N ARG A 56 13.13 -9.76 19.68
CA ARG A 56 13.50 -8.53 20.42
C ARG A 56 13.87 -7.35 19.48
N ILE A 57 13.11 -7.19 18.41
CA ILE A 57 13.25 -6.08 17.47
C ILE A 57 12.82 -4.79 18.18
N PRO A 58 13.58 -3.69 18.02
CA PRO A 58 13.17 -2.35 18.45
C PRO A 58 11.76 -1.98 17.96
N GLU A 59 10.97 -1.34 18.83
CA GLU A 59 9.55 -1.07 18.58
C GLU A 59 9.33 -0.19 17.33
N ASP A 60 10.19 0.79 17.10
CA ASP A 60 10.17 1.65 15.90
C ASP A 60 10.27 0.83 14.60
N LYS A 61 11.17 -0.15 14.57
CA LYS A 61 11.33 -1.04 13.40
C LYS A 61 10.17 -2.01 13.28
N LEU A 62 9.67 -2.54 14.39
CA LEU A 62 8.51 -3.43 14.38
C LEU A 62 7.26 -2.71 13.84
N MET A 63 7.04 -1.47 14.26
CA MET A 63 5.94 -0.64 13.77
C MET A 63 6.07 -0.39 12.27
N ALA A 64 7.25 0.00 11.79
CA ALA A 64 7.48 0.22 10.36
C ALA A 64 7.30 -1.05 9.52
N ILE A 65 7.79 -2.20 10.00
CA ILE A 65 7.56 -3.51 9.35
C ILE A 65 6.06 -3.84 9.32
N SER A 66 5.36 -3.62 10.43
CA SER A 66 3.92 -3.89 10.55
C SER A 66 3.11 -3.00 9.60
N GLU A 67 3.50 -1.74 9.45
CA GLU A 67 2.91 -0.80 8.50
C GLU A 67 3.07 -1.30 7.05
N VAL A 68 4.29 -1.67 6.66
CA VAL A 68 4.57 -2.20 5.31
C VAL A 68 3.74 -3.46 5.05
N ILE A 69 3.72 -4.42 5.98
CA ILE A 69 2.94 -5.66 5.82
C ILE A 69 1.45 -5.33 5.62
N HIS A 70 0.94 -4.34 6.36
CA HIS A 70 -0.45 -3.89 6.23
C HIS A 70 -0.71 -3.25 4.87
N MET A 71 0.19 -2.40 4.39
CA MET A 71 0.11 -1.78 3.06
C MET A 71 0.08 -2.84 1.96
N LEU A 72 1.08 -3.72 1.94
CA LEU A 72 1.23 -4.76 0.91
C LEU A 72 0.04 -5.73 0.92
N HIS A 73 -0.46 -6.09 2.10
CA HIS A 73 -1.63 -6.97 2.19
C HIS A 73 -2.88 -6.33 1.59
N ASN A 74 -3.21 -5.09 1.92
CA ASN A 74 -4.43 -4.47 1.37
C ASN A 74 -4.27 -4.13 -0.11
N ALA A 75 -3.05 -3.81 -0.57
CA ALA A 75 -2.77 -3.64 -1.98
C ALA A 75 -2.97 -4.95 -2.75
N SER A 76 -2.55 -6.09 -2.20
CA SER A 76 -2.82 -7.40 -2.81
C SER A 76 -4.31 -7.69 -2.90
N LEU A 77 -5.10 -7.38 -1.87
CA LEU A 77 -6.54 -7.59 -1.92
C LEU A 77 -7.24 -6.84 -3.07
N LEU A 78 -6.74 -5.67 -3.45
CA LEU A 78 -7.27 -4.93 -4.60
C LEU A 78 -7.04 -5.68 -5.92
N ILE A 79 -5.87 -6.28 -6.07
CA ILE A 79 -5.49 -7.08 -7.25
C ILE A 79 -6.23 -8.41 -7.24
N ASP A 80 -6.25 -9.12 -6.10
CA ASP A 80 -6.97 -10.38 -5.90
C ASP A 80 -8.45 -10.22 -6.28
N ASP A 81 -9.11 -9.14 -5.85
CA ASP A 81 -10.52 -8.89 -6.18
C ASP A 81 -10.75 -8.78 -7.70
N ILE A 82 -9.80 -8.21 -8.44
CA ILE A 82 -9.86 -8.09 -9.90
C ILE A 82 -9.61 -9.45 -10.56
N GLU A 83 -8.53 -10.13 -10.16
CA GLU A 83 -8.13 -11.43 -10.74
C GLU A 83 -9.21 -12.49 -10.52
N ASP A 84 -9.87 -12.48 -9.36
CA ASP A 84 -10.95 -13.40 -9.01
C ASP A 84 -12.32 -12.96 -9.56
N SER A 85 -12.41 -11.80 -10.24
CA SER A 85 -13.68 -11.20 -10.67
C SER A 85 -14.70 -11.10 -9.52
N SER A 86 -14.20 -10.75 -8.33
CA SER A 86 -15.01 -10.65 -7.12
C SER A 86 -16.02 -9.51 -7.23
N VAL A 87 -17.22 -9.72 -6.67
CA VAL A 87 -18.28 -8.68 -6.63
C VAL A 87 -18.27 -7.92 -5.30
N LEU A 88 -17.95 -8.63 -4.21
CA LEU A 88 -17.99 -8.09 -2.85
C LEU A 88 -16.72 -8.44 -2.09
N ARG A 89 -16.25 -7.51 -1.25
CA ARG A 89 -15.24 -7.75 -0.23
C ARG A 89 -15.80 -7.40 1.13
N ARG A 90 -15.87 -8.40 2.03
CA ARG A 90 -16.38 -8.25 3.41
C ARG A 90 -17.77 -7.58 3.46
N GLY A 91 -18.63 -7.88 2.49
CA GLY A 91 -20.01 -7.40 2.43
C GLY A 91 -20.21 -6.03 1.77
N ILE A 92 -19.15 -5.36 1.29
CA ILE A 92 -19.26 -4.14 0.49
C ILE A 92 -18.76 -4.36 -0.95
N PRO A 93 -19.16 -3.54 -1.94
CA PRO A 93 -18.65 -3.64 -3.30
C PRO A 93 -17.12 -3.56 -3.35
N VAL A 94 -16.51 -4.30 -4.27
CA VAL A 94 -15.06 -4.25 -4.49
C VAL A 94 -14.62 -2.90 -5.05
N ALA A 95 -13.37 -2.50 -4.79
CA ALA A 95 -12.90 -1.17 -5.20
C ALA A 95 -12.97 -0.95 -6.73
N HIS A 96 -12.69 -2.00 -7.52
CA HIS A 96 -12.69 -1.89 -8.97
C HIS A 96 -14.09 -1.73 -9.58
N SER A 97 -15.17 -2.07 -8.85
CA SER A 97 -16.53 -1.79 -9.30
C SER A 97 -16.94 -0.33 -9.07
N ILE A 98 -16.23 0.40 -8.20
CA ILE A 98 -16.49 1.81 -7.87
C ILE A 98 -15.56 2.74 -8.66
N TYR A 99 -14.27 2.44 -8.66
CA TYR A 99 -13.23 3.29 -9.24
C TYR A 99 -12.75 2.81 -10.62
N GLY A 100 -13.20 1.64 -11.08
CA GLY A 100 -12.76 1.01 -12.31
C GLY A 100 -11.45 0.23 -12.15
N VAL A 101 -11.30 -0.82 -12.95
CA VAL A 101 -10.15 -1.74 -12.94
C VAL A 101 -8.82 -1.00 -13.08
N ALA A 102 -8.69 -0.10 -14.05
CA ALA A 102 -7.44 0.62 -14.31
C ALA A 102 -6.98 1.47 -13.10
N SER A 103 -7.91 2.19 -12.46
CA SER A 103 -7.61 3.01 -11.28
C SER A 103 -7.19 2.14 -10.10
N THR A 104 -7.91 1.03 -9.88
CA THR A 104 -7.61 0.10 -8.79
C THR A 104 -6.24 -0.58 -8.95
N ILE A 105 -5.87 -1.02 -10.16
CA ILE A 105 -4.55 -1.58 -10.44
C ILE A 105 -3.45 -0.54 -10.19
N ASN A 106 -3.63 0.68 -10.68
CA ASN A 106 -2.66 1.75 -10.47
C ASN A 106 -2.47 2.09 -8.99
N SER A 107 -3.57 2.14 -8.23
CA SER A 107 -3.56 2.37 -6.79
C SER A 107 -2.80 1.28 -6.04
N ALA A 108 -3.08 0.01 -6.33
CA ALA A 108 -2.41 -1.11 -5.70
C ALA A 108 -0.90 -1.14 -5.99
N ASN A 109 -0.52 -0.96 -7.25
CA ASN A 109 0.89 -0.91 -7.65
C ASN A 109 1.62 0.28 -7.04
N TYR A 110 0.97 1.44 -6.94
CA TYR A 110 1.55 2.58 -6.25
C TYR A 110 1.88 2.25 -4.80
N VAL A 111 0.94 1.62 -4.08
CA VAL A 111 1.16 1.22 -2.68
C VAL A 111 2.24 0.15 -2.54
N TYR A 112 2.40 -0.76 -3.51
CA TYR A 112 3.55 -1.68 -3.52
C TYR A 112 4.88 -0.93 -3.56
N PHE A 113 5.01 0.09 -4.41
CA PHE A 113 6.24 0.89 -4.48
C PHE A 113 6.47 1.74 -3.23
N LEU A 114 5.41 2.31 -2.64
CA LEU A 114 5.52 3.01 -1.35
C LEU A 114 5.96 2.07 -0.22
N GLY A 115 5.44 0.83 -0.22
CA GLY A 115 5.87 -0.21 0.71
C GLY A 115 7.35 -0.53 0.56
N LEU A 116 7.82 -0.66 -0.69
CA LEU A 116 9.25 -0.85 -0.99
C LEU A 116 10.10 0.32 -0.51
N GLU A 117 9.70 1.57 -0.78
CA GLU A 117 10.38 2.78 -0.30
C GLU A 117 10.58 2.75 1.22
N LYS A 118 9.52 2.41 1.97
CA LYS A 118 9.56 2.29 3.43
C LYS A 118 10.51 1.19 3.92
N VAL A 119 10.52 0.02 3.26
CA VAL A 119 11.43 -1.07 3.62
C VAL A 119 12.88 -0.65 3.42
N LEU A 120 13.19 0.02 2.31
CA LEU A 120 14.54 0.50 2.02
C LEU A 120 15.00 1.56 3.05
N ALA A 121 14.08 2.39 3.55
CA ALA A 121 14.38 3.39 4.57
C ALA A 121 14.81 2.79 5.93
N LEU A 122 14.48 1.51 6.22
CA LEU A 122 14.93 0.81 7.43
C LEU A 122 16.45 0.60 7.50
N SER A 123 17.17 0.84 6.40
CA SER A 123 18.64 0.90 6.33
C SER A 123 19.33 -0.33 6.95
N HIS A 124 18.80 -1.52 6.70
CA HIS A 124 19.37 -2.76 7.25
C HIS A 124 20.65 -3.17 6.48
N PRO A 125 21.76 -3.55 7.15
CA PRO A 125 23.07 -3.77 6.51
C PRO A 125 23.10 -4.84 5.41
N LYS A 126 22.17 -5.80 5.46
CA LYS A 126 22.02 -6.87 4.44
C LYS A 126 21.18 -6.47 3.24
N VAL A 127 20.50 -5.33 3.28
CA VAL A 127 19.79 -4.77 2.13
C VAL A 127 20.82 -3.97 1.35
N PRO A 128 21.23 -4.40 0.15
CA PRO A 128 22.23 -3.66 -0.61
C PRO A 128 21.73 -2.22 -0.84
N PRO A 129 22.62 -1.21 -0.79
CA PRO A 129 22.23 0.16 -1.07
C PRO A 129 21.69 0.23 -2.50
N HIS A 130 20.37 0.39 -2.61
CA HIS A 130 19.70 0.46 -3.90
C HIS A 130 19.63 1.93 -4.33
N PRO A 131 19.97 2.28 -5.59
CA PRO A 131 19.84 3.64 -6.10
C PRO A 131 18.38 4.03 -6.36
N MET A 132 17.41 3.59 -5.53
CA MET A 132 16.18 4.35 -5.35
C MET A 132 16.51 5.50 -4.39
N LYS A 133 17.23 6.50 -4.90
CA LYS A 133 17.21 7.80 -4.25
C LYS A 133 15.75 8.24 -4.27
N ALA A 134 15.21 8.58 -3.11
CA ALA A 134 13.97 9.33 -2.92
C ALA A 134 14.15 10.75 -3.50
N GLY A 135 14.43 10.84 -4.80
CA GLY A 135 14.95 12.01 -5.46
C GLY A 135 14.59 11.95 -6.93
N ASN A 136 13.60 12.76 -7.27
CA ASN A 136 13.03 13.01 -8.59
C ASN A 136 12.03 11.92 -9.03
N GLY A 137 10.75 12.32 -9.11
CA GLY A 137 9.58 11.51 -9.48
C GLY A 137 9.57 10.96 -10.92
N VAL A 138 10.72 10.50 -11.41
CA VAL A 138 10.90 10.00 -12.78
C VAL A 138 10.71 8.48 -12.84
N VAL A 139 11.01 7.73 -11.76
CA VAL A 139 10.83 6.26 -11.79
C VAL A 139 9.35 5.86 -11.80
N MET A 140 8.48 6.66 -11.17
CA MET A 140 7.03 6.44 -11.24
C MET A 140 6.44 6.75 -12.63
N MET A 141 7.15 7.53 -13.45
CA MET A 141 6.75 7.90 -14.80
C MET A 141 7.22 6.90 -15.87
N ILE A 142 8.21 6.02 -15.60
CA ILE A 142 8.69 5.06 -16.61
C ILE A 142 7.67 3.95 -16.90
N ILE A 143 6.74 3.66 -15.97
CA ILE A 143 5.61 2.74 -16.24
C ILE A 143 4.47 3.44 -17.01
N PHE A 144 4.41 4.78 -17.02
CA PHE A 144 3.37 5.55 -17.74
C PHE A 144 3.83 6.24 -19.04
N SER A 145 5.14 6.31 -19.31
CA SER A 145 5.68 7.15 -20.40
C SER A 145 6.11 6.41 -21.67
N THR A 146 5.95 5.08 -21.77
CA THR A 146 6.21 4.35 -23.03
C THR A 146 4.94 3.79 -23.70
N GLY A 147 3.76 4.15 -23.20
CA GLY A 147 2.49 3.82 -23.86
C GLY A 147 2.11 4.88 -24.90
N ASN A 148 2.33 4.58 -26.17
CA ASN A 148 1.76 5.29 -27.31
C ASN A 148 0.30 5.71 -27.05
N TYR A 149 0.05 7.02 -26.99
CA TYR A 149 -1.26 7.65 -26.75
C TYR A 149 -2.20 7.59 -27.97
N SER A 150 -2.24 6.48 -28.71
CA SER A 150 -3.12 6.29 -29.86
C SER A 150 -4.39 5.48 -29.56
N ILE A 151 -4.56 4.96 -28.34
CA ILE A 151 -5.66 4.03 -28.01
C ILE A 151 -6.79 4.64 -27.15
N LEU A 152 -6.63 5.88 -26.65
CA LEU A 152 -7.65 6.54 -25.80
C LEU A 152 -8.58 7.51 -26.56
N ARG A 153 -8.70 7.38 -27.89
CA ARG A 153 -9.67 8.15 -28.70
C ARG A 153 -10.79 7.31 -29.33
N ALA A 154 -10.93 6.04 -28.97
CA ALA A 154 -11.96 5.15 -29.55
C ALA A 154 -13.10 4.78 -28.59
N ALA A 155 -13.25 5.46 -27.45
CA ALA A 155 -14.35 5.22 -26.51
C ALA A 155 -15.01 6.53 -26.05
N ALA A 156 -15.41 7.36 -27.02
CA ALA A 156 -16.40 8.42 -26.88
C ALA A 156 -17.25 8.47 -28.15
#